data_AF-A0A0S2FD52-F1
#
_entry.id   AF-A0A0S2FD52-F1
#
_cell.length_a   1.000
_cell.length_b   1.000
_cell.length_c   1.000
_cell.angle_alpha   90.00
_cell.angle_beta   90.00
_cell.angle_gamma   90.00
#
_symmetry.space_group_name_H-M   'P 1'
#
loop_
_entity.id
_entity.type
_entity.pdbx_description
1 polymer ?
#
loop_
_entity_poly.entity_id
_entity_poly.type
_entity_poly.pdbx_seq_one_letter_code
_entity_poly.pdbx_strand_id
1 'polypeptide(L)'
;MKRVIAACILFCASALSLAGTHRVDDSASQVTANTLRMQWDSVAPRSGERPTVSGALTVWVRLNLAPWQGRNGRVYMTLPVQASGPITATWTTQGRLLPGSLRAGERTLVYSGAMPAGLLEDTIRLTIQADGQKLVRTEQLNFSFEIDVEDL
;
A
#
# COMPACT_ATOMS: atom_id res chain seq x y z
N MET A 1 37.85 38.52 -46.52
CA MET A 1 37.02 38.59 -45.29
C MET A 1 35.74 37.81 -45.53
N LYS A 2 35.49 36.71 -44.80
CA LYS A 2 34.17 36.09 -44.59
C LYS A 2 34.34 35.05 -43.47
N ARG A 3 33.97 35.44 -42.24
CA ARG A 3 33.97 34.57 -41.06
C ARG A 3 32.66 33.79 -41.07
N VAL A 4 32.72 32.47 -41.20
CA VAL A 4 31.57 31.59 -40.98
C VAL A 4 31.58 31.20 -39.51
N ILE A 5 30.65 31.74 -38.73
CA ILE A 5 30.42 31.35 -37.34
C ILE A 5 29.50 30.14 -37.38
N ALA A 6 30.04 28.97 -37.03
CA ALA A 6 29.26 27.76 -36.79
C ALA A 6 28.66 27.84 -35.37
N ALA A 7 27.34 27.96 -35.28
CA ALA A 7 26.62 27.89 -34.01
C ALA A 7 26.26 26.43 -33.72
N CYS A 8 26.99 25.79 -32.80
CA CYS A 8 26.61 24.50 -32.24
C CYS A 8 25.48 24.71 -31.22
N ILE A 9 24.26 24.30 -31.58
CA ILE A 9 23.14 24.18 -30.64
C ILE A 9 23.29 22.84 -29.92
N LEU A 10 23.73 22.87 -28.65
CA LEU A 10 23.68 21.69 -27.76
C LEU A 10 22.22 21.50 -27.31
N PHE A 11 21.59 20.44 -27.77
CA PHE A 11 20.28 20.00 -27.29
C PHE A 11 20.51 19.11 -26.06
N CYS A 12 20.42 19.67 -24.85
CA CYS A 12 20.37 18.89 -23.61
C CYS A 12 19.01 18.19 -23.54
N ALA A 13 18.93 16.94 -24.01
CA ALA A 13 17.82 16.06 -23.74
C ALA A 13 17.91 15.59 -22.27
N SER A 14 17.22 16.29 -21.37
CA SER A 14 16.92 15.76 -20.05
C SER A 14 15.98 14.57 -20.20
N ALA A 15 16.50 13.36 -20.00
CA ALA A 15 15.68 12.15 -19.92
C ALA A 15 14.72 12.31 -18.73
N LEU A 16 13.44 12.51 -19.03
CA LEU A 16 12.38 12.36 -18.05
C LEU A 16 12.30 10.87 -17.73
N SER A 17 13.00 10.45 -16.67
CA SER A 17 12.84 9.09 -16.17
C SER A 17 11.46 8.98 -15.55
N LEU A 18 10.60 8.20 -16.20
CA LEU A 18 9.29 7.86 -15.66
C LEU A 18 9.54 6.85 -14.54
N ALA A 19 9.57 7.34 -13.29
CA ALA A 19 9.56 6.50 -12.10
C ALA A 19 8.46 5.45 -12.25
N GLY A 20 8.87 4.19 -12.44
CA GLY A 20 7.96 3.08 -12.66
C GLY A 20 7.33 2.64 -11.34
N THR A 21 6.00 2.50 -11.32
CA THR A 21 5.30 1.76 -10.27
C THR A 21 5.40 0.28 -10.58
N HIS A 22 5.94 -0.49 -9.64
CA HIS A 22 6.09 -1.94 -9.77
C HIS A 22 5.35 -2.70 -8.68
N ARG A 23 4.91 -3.91 -9.00
CA ARG A 23 4.34 -4.83 -8.01
C ARG A 23 5.44 -5.38 -7.11
N VAL A 24 5.24 -5.31 -5.80
CA VAL A 24 6.12 -5.96 -4.81
C VAL A 24 5.63 -7.39 -4.58
N ASP A 25 6.56 -8.34 -4.56
CA ASP A 25 6.29 -9.72 -4.17
C ASP A 25 6.17 -9.81 -2.64
N ASP A 26 4.96 -10.11 -2.17
CA ASP A 26 4.59 -10.26 -0.77
C ASP A 26 4.14 -11.69 -0.42
N SER A 27 4.44 -12.66 -1.29
CA SER A 27 3.97 -14.05 -1.19
C SER A 27 4.42 -14.79 0.08
N ALA A 28 5.49 -14.31 0.72
CA ALA A 28 5.97 -14.84 2.01
C ALA A 28 5.19 -14.31 3.22
N SER A 29 4.27 -13.36 3.03
CA SER A 29 3.47 -12.79 4.12
C SER A 29 2.48 -13.81 4.67
N GLN A 30 2.22 -13.75 5.97
CA GLN A 30 1.34 -14.69 6.66
C GLN A 30 0.29 -13.96 7.49
N VAL A 31 -0.94 -14.45 7.40
CA VAL A 31 -2.06 -13.94 8.19
C VAL A 31 -2.27 -14.90 9.37
N THR A 32 -2.35 -14.38 10.60
CA THR A 32 -2.48 -15.22 11.80
C THR A 32 -3.83 -15.95 11.88
N ALA A 33 -4.84 -15.51 11.12
CA ALA A 33 -6.15 -16.13 11.02
C ALA A 33 -6.62 -16.21 9.57
N ASN A 34 -7.12 -17.38 9.15
CA ASN A 34 -7.62 -17.60 7.79
C ASN A 34 -8.96 -16.89 7.52
N THR A 35 -9.73 -16.58 8.56
CA THR A 35 -11.02 -15.88 8.47
C THR A 35 -11.09 -14.78 9.51
N LEU A 36 -11.45 -13.57 9.07
CA LEU A 36 -11.68 -12.45 9.96
C LEU A 36 -13.10 -12.48 10.51
N ARG A 37 -13.25 -12.53 11.84
CA ARG A 37 -14.55 -12.40 12.49
C ARG A 37 -14.87 -10.93 12.70
N MET A 38 -15.92 -10.46 12.05
CA MET A 38 -16.44 -9.10 12.19
C MET A 38 -17.41 -9.01 13.38
N GLN A 39 -17.42 -7.87 14.04
CA GLN A 39 -18.27 -7.56 15.18
C GLN A 39 -18.91 -6.19 14.97
N TRP A 40 -20.15 -6.02 15.42
CA TRP A 40 -20.81 -4.71 15.39
C TRP A 40 -20.07 -3.73 16.28
N ASP A 41 -19.75 -2.54 15.73
CA ASP A 41 -19.07 -1.49 16.48
C ASP A 41 -20.01 -0.85 17.53
N SER A 42 -21.32 -0.88 17.26
CA SER A 42 -22.37 -0.43 18.17
C SER A 42 -23.56 -1.39 18.14
N VAL A 43 -24.10 -1.68 19.33
CA VAL A 43 -25.30 -2.55 19.51
C VAL A 43 -26.59 -1.78 19.17
N ALA A 44 -26.56 -0.45 19.23
CA ALA A 44 -27.68 0.43 18.88
C ALA A 44 -27.13 1.72 18.23
N PRO A 45 -26.96 1.73 16.89
CA PRO A 45 -26.53 2.92 16.17
C PRO A 45 -27.48 4.08 16.46
N ARG A 46 -26.95 5.28 16.71
CA ARG A 46 -27.80 6.46 16.88
C ARG A 46 -28.49 6.81 15.55
N SER A 47 -29.62 7.50 15.61
CA SER A 47 -30.26 8.01 14.40
C SER A 47 -29.28 8.88 13.59
N GLY A 48 -29.02 8.50 12.34
CA GLY A 48 -28.05 9.16 11.45
C GLY A 48 -26.63 8.56 11.47
N GLU A 49 -26.32 7.63 12.38
CA GLU A 49 -25.04 6.93 12.41
C GLU A 49 -25.05 5.73 11.46
N ARG A 50 -23.97 5.53 10.70
CA ARG A 50 -23.85 4.36 9.82
C ARG A 50 -23.54 3.14 10.67
N PRO A 51 -24.30 2.04 10.56
CA PRO A 51 -24.02 0.83 11.29
C PRO A 51 -22.77 0.17 10.70
N THR A 52 -21.68 0.14 11.46
CA THR A 52 -20.40 -0.43 11.02
C THR A 52 -20.06 -1.69 11.78
N VAL A 53 -19.29 -2.54 11.11
CA VAL A 53 -18.70 -3.75 11.67
C VAL A 53 -17.19 -3.69 11.53
N SER A 54 -16.48 -4.08 12.57
CA SER A 54 -15.02 -4.17 12.57
C SER A 54 -14.50 -5.53 12.98
N GLY A 55 -13.33 -5.87 12.46
CA GLY A 55 -12.56 -7.05 12.86
C GLY A 55 -11.09 -6.72 12.83
N ALA A 56 -10.30 -7.34 13.71
CA ALA A 56 -8.86 -7.16 13.74
C ALA A 56 -8.11 -8.49 13.65
N LEU A 57 -6.96 -8.47 12.99
CA LEU A 57 -6.06 -9.60 12.85
C LEU A 57 -4.60 -9.14 12.86
N THR A 58 -3.69 -10.09 13.07
CA THR A 58 -2.26 -9.85 12.94
C THR A 58 -1.79 -10.39 11.60
N VAL A 59 -0.89 -9.66 10.94
CA VAL A 59 -0.25 -10.05 9.68
C VAL A 59 1.27 -9.93 9.86
N TRP A 60 1.99 -11.00 9.54
CA TRP A 60 3.43 -10.98 9.38
C TRP A 60 3.73 -10.64 7.94
N VAL A 61 4.03 -9.37 7.69
CA VAL A 61 4.32 -8.83 6.37
C VAL A 61 5.77 -9.15 6.02
N ARG A 62 5.98 -9.70 4.82
CA ARG A 62 7.29 -10.01 4.25
C ARG A 62 7.34 -9.56 2.80
N LEU A 63 8.03 -8.44 2.56
CA LEU A 63 8.12 -7.83 1.22
C LEU A 63 9.49 -8.12 0.61
N ASN A 64 9.50 -8.74 -0.56
CA ASN A 64 10.72 -8.96 -1.32
C ASN A 64 11.09 -7.69 -2.10
N LEU A 65 12.06 -6.94 -1.55
CA LEU A 65 12.55 -5.69 -2.14
C LEU A 65 13.93 -5.85 -2.79
N ALA A 66 14.47 -7.07 -2.84
CA ALA A 66 15.76 -7.38 -3.45
C ALA A 66 15.90 -6.86 -4.90
N PRO A 67 14.86 -6.88 -5.77
CA PRO A 67 14.98 -6.34 -7.13
C PRO A 67 15.33 -4.85 -7.20
N TRP A 68 15.13 -4.10 -6.11
CA TRP A 68 15.38 -2.65 -6.03
C TRP A 68 16.42 -2.28 -4.96
N GLN A 69 17.16 -3.26 -4.44
CA GLN A 69 18.13 -3.06 -3.37
C GLN A 69 19.05 -1.85 -3.63
N GLY A 70 19.26 -1.03 -2.60
CA GLY A 70 20.15 0.13 -2.65
C GLY A 70 19.58 1.35 -3.39
N ARG A 71 18.47 1.22 -4.12
CA ARG A 71 17.74 2.35 -4.71
C ARG A 71 16.89 3.03 -3.65
N ASN A 72 16.72 4.35 -3.76
CA ASN A 72 15.70 5.06 -2.99
C ASN A 72 14.32 4.85 -3.63
N GLY A 73 13.30 4.71 -2.81
CA GLY A 73 11.93 4.62 -3.29
C GLY A 73 10.90 4.69 -2.18
N ARG A 74 9.66 4.45 -2.58
CA ARG A 74 8.47 4.51 -1.73
C ARG A 74 7.65 3.26 -1.97
N VAL A 75 7.30 2.54 -0.90
CA VAL A 75 6.43 1.37 -0.96
C VAL A 75 5.06 1.78 -0.44
N TYR A 76 4.02 1.36 -1.14
CA TYR A 76 2.63 1.64 -0.82
C TYR A 76 1.87 0.33 -0.60
N MET A 77 0.98 0.32 0.38
CA MET A 77 -0.06 -0.71 0.51
C MET A 77 -1.30 -0.25 -0.27
N THR A 78 -1.93 -1.17 -0.99
CA THR A 78 -3.10 -0.93 -1.82
C THR A 78 -4.21 -1.92 -1.46
N LEU A 79 -5.45 -1.50 -1.67
CA LEU A 79 -6.64 -2.32 -1.50
C LEU A 79 -7.59 -1.95 -2.64
N PRO A 80 -7.88 -2.85 -3.60
CA PRO A 80 -8.83 -2.56 -4.66
C PRO A 80 -10.24 -2.25 -4.12
N VAL A 81 -11.05 -1.55 -4.92
CA VAL A 81 -12.47 -1.32 -4.61
C VAL A 81 -13.19 -2.65 -4.41
N GLN A 82 -14.07 -2.71 -3.40
CA GLN A 82 -14.81 -3.92 -3.02
C GLN A 82 -16.27 -3.82 -3.44
N ALA A 83 -16.87 -4.95 -3.83
CA ALA A 83 -18.26 -5.01 -4.25
C ALA A 83 -19.25 -4.74 -3.10
N SER A 84 -18.88 -5.10 -1.86
CA SER A 84 -19.64 -4.77 -0.64
C SER A 84 -19.66 -3.28 -0.30
N GLY A 85 -18.88 -2.45 -0.99
CA GLY A 85 -18.83 -1.02 -0.78
C GLY A 85 -17.61 -0.56 0.01
N PRO A 86 -17.70 0.58 0.73
CA PRO A 86 -16.54 1.18 1.37
C PRO A 86 -15.96 0.27 2.46
N ILE A 87 -14.69 -0.06 2.32
CA ILE A 87 -13.88 -0.72 3.35
C ILE A 87 -12.76 0.21 3.76
N THR A 88 -12.57 0.36 5.06
CA THR A 88 -11.42 1.07 5.65
C THR A 88 -10.55 0.08 6.40
N ALA A 89 -9.26 0.10 6.10
CA ALA A 89 -8.23 -0.61 6.84
C ALA A 89 -7.42 0.40 7.65
N THR A 90 -7.08 0.04 8.89
CA THR A 90 -6.13 0.78 9.74
C THR A 90 -5.13 -0.19 10.32
N TRP A 91 -3.88 0.22 10.48
CA TRP A 91 -2.86 -0.66 11.05
C TRP A 91 -1.86 0.06 11.93
N THR A 92 -1.37 -0.68 12.91
CA THR A 92 -0.18 -0.35 13.70
C THR A 92 0.94 -1.33 13.36
N THR A 93 2.18 -0.89 13.47
CA THR A 93 3.37 -1.67 13.10
C THR A 93 4.25 -1.97 14.31
N GLN A 94 5.11 -2.96 14.21
CA GLN A 94 6.11 -3.32 15.23
C GLN A 94 7.55 -3.21 14.71
N GLY A 95 7.73 -2.92 13.42
CA GLY A 95 9.01 -2.85 12.75
C GLY A 95 9.17 -1.56 11.95
N ARG A 96 9.60 -1.72 10.70
CA ARG A 96 10.05 -0.61 9.83
C ARG A 96 8.95 -0.03 8.96
N LEU A 97 7.80 -0.68 8.85
CA LEU A 97 6.67 -0.13 8.12
C LEU A 97 6.04 1.01 8.91
N LEU A 98 5.49 1.98 8.17
CA LEU A 98 4.76 3.10 8.73
C LEU A 98 3.35 2.64 9.12
N PRO A 99 2.84 3.02 10.31
CA PRO A 99 1.43 2.84 10.66
C PRO A 99 0.56 3.76 9.79
N GLY A 100 -0.71 3.40 9.60
CA GLY A 100 -1.57 4.20 8.74
C GLY A 100 -2.99 3.69 8.58
N SER A 101 -3.66 4.25 7.57
CA SER A 101 -5.01 3.89 7.15
C SER A 101 -5.12 3.88 5.64
N LEU A 102 -6.04 3.08 5.11
CA LEU A 102 -6.27 2.91 3.70
C LEU A 102 -7.77 2.70 3.45
N ARG A 103 -8.35 3.42 2.50
CA ARG A 103 -9.69 3.09 1.99
C ARG A 103 -9.57 2.25 0.72
N ALA A 104 -10.51 1.34 0.52
CA ALA A 104 -10.58 0.57 -0.71
C ALA A 104 -10.69 1.49 -1.94
N GLY A 105 -9.84 1.26 -2.93
CA GLY A 105 -9.63 2.10 -4.11
C GLY A 105 -8.42 3.03 -4.02
N GLU A 106 -7.75 3.12 -2.87
CA GLU A 106 -6.60 3.99 -2.64
C GLU A 106 -5.28 3.19 -2.54
N ARG A 107 -4.19 3.94 -2.37
CA ARG A 107 -2.89 3.42 -1.93
C ARG A 107 -2.32 4.33 -0.83
N THR A 108 -1.66 3.74 0.16
CA THR A 108 -1.08 4.47 1.30
C THR A 108 0.40 4.13 1.45
N LEU A 109 1.24 5.12 1.68
CA LEU A 109 2.67 4.95 1.91
C LEU A 109 2.92 4.11 3.17
N VAL A 110 3.72 3.05 3.05
CA VAL A 110 4.10 2.17 4.17
C VAL A 110 5.61 2.11 4.40
N TYR A 111 6.43 2.54 3.44
CA TYR A 111 7.88 2.63 3.63
C TYR A 111 8.46 3.66 2.67
N SER A 112 9.51 4.37 3.09
CA SER A 112 10.27 5.27 2.23
C SER A 112 11.73 5.28 2.64
N GLY A 113 12.61 5.33 1.63
CA GLY A 113 14.06 5.39 1.80
C GLY A 113 14.78 4.38 0.92
N ALA A 114 16.03 4.08 1.26
CA ALA A 114 16.82 3.09 0.55
C ALA A 114 16.24 1.67 0.76
N MET A 115 16.08 0.92 -0.32
CA MET A 115 15.57 -0.45 -0.25
C MET A 115 16.60 -1.38 0.40
N PRO A 116 16.24 -2.09 1.48
CA PRO A 116 17.17 -2.97 2.17
C PRO A 116 17.59 -4.15 1.29
N ALA A 117 18.68 -4.80 1.68
CA ALA A 117 19.00 -6.12 1.14
C ALA A 117 17.99 -7.15 1.68
N GLY A 118 17.42 -7.97 0.81
CA GLY A 118 16.52 -9.07 1.18
C GLY A 118 15.07 -8.64 1.44
N LEU A 119 14.46 -9.24 2.48
CA LEU A 119 13.06 -9.00 2.85
C LEU A 119 12.93 -7.79 3.78
N LEU A 120 11.92 -6.95 3.53
CA LEU A 120 11.41 -6.02 4.53
C LEU A 120 10.31 -6.72 5.32
N GLU A 121 10.57 -6.94 6.61
CA GLU A 121 9.66 -7.67 7.50
C GLU A 121 9.05 -6.75 8.56
N ASP A 122 7.77 -6.97 8.87
CA ASP A 122 7.07 -6.30 9.96
C ASP A 122 5.92 -7.18 10.47
N THR A 123 5.53 -7.00 11.72
CA THR A 123 4.28 -7.52 12.26
C THR A 123 3.31 -6.37 12.43
N ILE A 124 2.21 -6.41 11.67
CA ILE A 124 1.18 -5.39 11.73
C ILE A 124 -0.09 -5.94 12.39
N ARG A 125 -0.74 -5.10 13.20
CA ARG A 125 -2.12 -5.34 13.65
C ARG A 125 -3.04 -4.55 12.73
N LEU A 126 -3.80 -5.27 11.92
CA LEU A 126 -4.70 -4.74 10.91
C LEU A 126 -6.13 -4.78 11.44
N THR A 127 -6.82 -3.65 11.40
CA THR A 127 -8.25 -3.52 11.70
C THR A 127 -8.98 -3.16 10.43
N ILE A 128 -9.99 -3.95 10.08
CA ILE A 128 -10.89 -3.73 8.96
C ILE A 128 -12.21 -3.23 9.51
N GLN A 129 -12.75 -2.18 8.91
CA GLN A 129 -14.08 -1.64 9.18
C GLN A 129 -14.87 -1.56 7.87
N ALA A 130 -16.12 -2.03 7.92
CA ALA A 130 -17.03 -2.03 6.78
C ALA A 130 -18.44 -1.59 7.19
N ASP A 131 -19.28 -1.32 6.19
CA ASP A 131 -20.72 -1.09 6.38
C ASP A 131 -21.41 -2.43 6.69
N GLY A 132 -21.94 -2.56 7.91
CA GLY A 132 -22.54 -3.80 8.39
C GLY A 132 -23.86 -4.16 7.71
N GLN A 133 -24.52 -3.20 7.04
CA GLN A 133 -25.72 -3.48 6.24
C GLN A 133 -25.40 -4.02 4.85
N LYS A 134 -24.18 -3.79 4.35
CA LYS A 134 -23.76 -4.20 3.01
C LYS A 134 -22.90 -5.46 3.00
N LEU A 135 -22.34 -5.84 4.14
CA LEU A 135 -21.56 -7.06 4.28
C LEU A 135 -22.49 -8.28 4.40
N VAL A 136 -22.99 -8.74 3.26
CA VAL A 136 -23.97 -9.85 3.17
C VAL A 136 -23.34 -11.24 3.04
N ARG A 137 -22.03 -11.32 2.75
CA ARG A 137 -21.27 -12.56 2.58
C ARG A 137 -19.81 -12.38 2.94
N THR A 138 -19.08 -13.49 3.10
CA THR A 138 -17.62 -13.47 3.20
C THR A 138 -17.01 -12.94 1.92
N GLU A 139 -16.04 -12.03 2.04
CA GLU A 139 -15.29 -11.46 0.93
C GLU A 139 -13.79 -11.64 1.13
N GLN A 140 -13.07 -11.83 0.02
CA GLN A 140 -11.62 -11.89 0.04
C GLN A 140 -11.06 -10.49 -0.20
N LEU A 141 -10.33 -9.98 0.79
CA LEU A 141 -9.65 -8.68 0.68
C LEU A 141 -8.26 -8.87 0.06
N ASN A 142 -8.10 -8.37 -1.15
CA ASN A 142 -6.86 -8.49 -1.92
C ASN A 142 -5.92 -7.33 -1.62
N PHE A 143 -5.39 -7.28 -0.39
CA PHE A 143 -4.32 -6.35 -0.04
C PHE A 143 -3.09 -6.64 -0.88
N SER A 144 -2.32 -5.59 -1.14
CA SER A 144 -1.06 -5.75 -1.83
C SER A 144 -0.11 -4.57 -1.72
N PHE A 145 1.09 -4.72 -2.27
CA PHE A 145 2.15 -3.72 -2.19
C PHE A 145 2.68 -3.31 -3.57
N GLU A 146 2.92 -2.01 -3.73
CA GLU A 146 3.52 -1.40 -4.91
C GLU A 146 4.74 -0.59 -4.49
N ILE A 147 5.70 -0.44 -5.39
CA ILE A 147 6.90 0.38 -5.18
C ILE A 147 7.05 1.38 -6.32
N ASP A 148 7.24 2.65 -5.94
CA ASP A 148 7.74 3.69 -6.84
C ASP A 148 9.24 3.86 -6.55
N VAL A 149 10.09 3.60 -7.54
CA VAL A 149 11.53 3.78 -7.41
C VAL A 149 11.98 5.09 -8.04
N GLU A 150 12.91 5.76 -7.38
CA GLU A 150 13.61 6.90 -7.95
C GLU A 150 14.66 6.35 -8.92
N ASP A 151 14.64 6.85 -10.14
CA ASP A 151 15.71 6.58 -11.11
C ASP A 151 16.88 7.52 -10.79
N LEU A 152 18.09 6.96 -10.81
CA LEU A 152 19.35 7.70 -10.63
C LEU A 152 19.74 8.43 -11.92
#